data_AF-A0A6B3FAM5-F1
#
_entry.id   AF-A0A6B3FAM5-F1
#
_cell.length_a   1.000
_cell.length_b   1.000
_cell.length_c   1.000
_cell.angle_alpha   90.00
_cell.angle_beta   90.00
_cell.angle_gamma   90.00
#
_symmetry.space_group_name_H-M   'P 1'
#
loop_
_entity.id
_entity.type
_entity.pdbx_description
1 polymer ?
#
loop_
_entity_poly.entity_id
_entity_poly.type
_entity_poly.pdbx_seq_one_letter_code
_entity_poly.pdbx_strand_id
1 'polypeptide(L)' 'MGEALGVAVLGAGHMGADHVRRLDRVVSGARVAAVADPDPDRARAAAGDLPECTLHTDPLAALD' A
#
# COMPACT_ATOMS: atom_id res chain seq x y z
N MET A 1 -14.60 17.19 -7.37
CA MET A 1 -13.67 16.44 -6.51
C MET A 1 -12.94 15.47 -7.43
N GLY A 2 -11.61 15.54 -7.50
CA GLY A 2 -10.81 14.68 -8.39
C GLY A 2 -10.84 13.22 -7.94
N GLU A 3 -10.39 12.31 -8.81
CA GLU A 3 -10.17 10.91 -8.44
C GLU A 3 -9.14 10.80 -7.31
N ALA A 4 -9.30 9.81 -6.43
CA ALA A 4 -8.34 9.55 -5.35
C ALA A 4 -6.97 9.17 -5.94
N LEU A 5 -5.90 9.77 -5.43
CA LEU A 5 -4.53 9.45 -5.84
C LEU A 5 -4.15 8.04 -5.37
N GLY A 6 -3.79 7.16 -6.31
CA GLY A 6 -3.21 5.86 -6.01
C GLY A 6 -1.78 6.00 -5.48
N VAL A 7 -1.49 5.40 -4.33
CA VAL A 7 -0.18 5.44 -3.68
C VAL A 7 0.36 4.02 -3.55
N ALA A 8 1.59 3.80 -4.03
CA ALA A 8 2.34 2.57 -3.80
C ALA A 8 3.20 2.72 -2.53
N VAL A 9 3.13 1.73 -1.62
CA VAL A 9 3.97 1.68 -0.41
C VAL A 9 5.04 0.61 -0.60
N LEU A 10 6.30 1.04 -0.66
CA LEU A 10 7.45 0.15 -0.84
C LEU A 10 8.14 -0.07 0.52
N GLY A 11 8.09 -1.32 0.99
CA GLY A 11 8.44 -1.75 2.33
C GLY A 11 7.22 -1.80 3.25
N ALA A 12 6.97 -2.97 3.84
CA ALA A 12 5.86 -3.29 4.72
C ALA A 12 6.30 -3.60 6.17
N GLY A 13 7.44 -3.03 6.60
CA GLY A 13 7.83 -2.99 8.00
C GLY A 13 6.92 -2.07 8.83
N HIS A 14 7.31 -1.78 10.08
CA HIS A 14 6.49 -0.97 11.01
C HIS A 14 6.03 0.37 10.43
N MET A 15 6.95 1.13 9.79
CA MET A 15 6.58 2.39 9.17
C MET A 15 5.69 2.20 7.94
N GLY A 16 5.96 1.18 7.12
CA GLY A 16 5.14 0.88 5.94
C GLY A 16 3.69 0.57 6.30
N ALA A 17 3.50 -0.32 7.28
CA ALA A 17 2.17 -0.66 7.79
C ALA A 17 1.44 0.56 8.39
N ASP A 18 2.14 1.45 9.10
CA ASP A 18 1.54 2.68 9.63
C ASP A 18 1.14 3.65 8.49
N HIS A 19 1.96 3.78 7.45
CA HIS A 19 1.63 4.59 6.28
C HIS A 19 0.39 4.04 5.55
N VAL A 20 0.32 2.72 5.34
CA VAL A 20 -0.86 2.05 4.75
C VAL A 20 -2.12 2.39 5.56
N ARG A 21 -2.08 2.22 6.88
CA ARG A 21 -3.21 2.55 7.76
C ARG A 21 -3.59 4.03 7.72
N ARG A 22 -2.63 4.94 7.65
CA ARG A 22 -2.91 6.39 7.58
C ARG A 22 -3.50 6.79 6.24
N LEU A 23 -2.99 6.23 5.14
CA LEU A 23 -3.51 6.46 3.79
C LEU A 23 -4.97 5.98 3.70
N ASP A 24 -5.30 4.84 4.29
CA ASP A 24 -6.67 4.30 4.34
C ASP A 24 -7.63 5.15 5.19
N ARG A 25 -7.20 5.60 6.38
CA ARG A 25 -8.13 6.12 7.39
C ARG A 25 -8.11 7.63 7.61
N VAL A 26 -7.04 8.31 7.18
CA VAL A 26 -6.77 9.70 7.59
C VAL A 26 -6.54 10.61 6.39
N VAL A 27 -5.82 10.15 5.37
CA VAL A 27 -5.45 10.99 4.22
C VAL A 27 -6.61 11.05 3.22
N SER A 28 -7.31 12.19 3.19
CA SER A 28 -8.38 12.40 2.22
C SER A 28 -7.83 12.50 0.80
N GLY A 29 -8.51 11.85 -0.16
CA GLY A 29 -8.15 11.90 -1.58
C GLY A 29 -6.96 11.02 -1.96
N ALA A 30 -6.55 10.08 -1.10
CA ALA A 30 -5.56 9.06 -1.42
C ALA A 30 -6.16 7.66 -1.20
N ARG A 31 -5.63 6.67 -1.93
CA ARG A 31 -5.87 5.24 -1.70
C ARG A 31 -4.56 4.49 -1.85
N VAL A 32 -4.41 3.37 -1.13
CA VAL A 32 -3.27 2.48 -1.35
C VAL A 32 -3.57 1.61 -2.56
N ALA A 33 -2.78 1.75 -3.62
CA ALA A 33 -2.96 1.02 -4.88
C ALA A 33 -2.06 -0.22 -4.94
N ALA A 34 -0.91 -0.18 -4.26
CA ALA A 34 0.04 -1.29 -4.23
C ALA A 34 0.84 -1.30 -2.92
N VAL A 35 1.21 -2.49 -2.44
CA VAL A 35 2.19 -2.70 -1.39
C VAL A 35 3.25 -3.67 -1.88
N ALA A 36 4.52 -3.31 -1.75
CA ALA A 36 5.64 -4.17 -2.09
C ALA A 36 6.54 -4.43 -0.88
N ASP A 37 6.87 -5.69 -0.59
CA ASP A 37 7.90 -6.05 0.38
C ASP A 37 8.54 -7.38 -0.03
N PRO A 38 9.87 -7.55 0.09
CA PRO A 38 10.52 -8.83 -0.19
C PRO A 38 9.94 -10.02 0.59
N ASP A 39 9.36 -9.76 1.77
CA ASP A 39 8.59 -10.71 2.55
C ASP A 39 7.08 -10.58 2.20
N PRO A 40 6.50 -11.56 1.46
CA PRO A 40 5.12 -11.48 1.00
C PRO A 40 4.10 -11.48 2.14
N ASP A 41 4.44 -12.05 3.30
CA ASP A 41 3.53 -12.07 4.45
C ASP A 41 3.47 -10.71 5.13
N ARG A 42 4.57 -9.93 5.11
CA ARG A 42 4.55 -8.53 5.55
C ARG A 42 3.71 -7.66 4.63
N ALA A 43 3.87 -7.80 3.32
CA ALA A 43 3.06 -7.07 2.34
C ALA A 43 1.56 -7.35 2.55
N ARG A 44 1.20 -8.63 2.70
CA ARG A 44 -0.18 -9.06 2.98
C ARG A 44 -0.70 -8.51 4.31
N ALA A 45 0.09 -8.60 5.38
CA ALA A 45 -0.30 -8.12 6.71
C ALA A 45 -0.47 -6.59 6.74
N ALA A 46 0.38 -5.84 6.04
CA ALA A 46 0.28 -4.40 5.95
C ALA A 46 -0.95 -3.96 5.14
N ALA A 47 -1.21 -4.61 4.00
CA ALA A 47 -2.37 -4.29 3.17
C ALA A 47 -3.70 -4.68 3.82
N GLY A 48 -3.75 -5.76 4.60
CA GLY A 48 -5.00 -6.23 5.20
C GLY A 48 -6.07 -6.49 4.15
N ASP A 49 -7.26 -5.90 4.35
CA ASP A 49 -8.43 -6.07 3.47
C ASP A 49 -8.66 -4.86 2.54
N LEU A 50 -7.59 -4.12 2.19
CA LEU A 50 -7.74 -2.93 1.35
C LEU A 50 -8.30 -3.28 -0.04
N PRO A 51 -9.36 -2.57 -0.48
CA PRO A 51 -9.91 -2.78 -1.80
C PRO A 51 -8.92 -2.34 -2.87
N GLU A 52 -8.82 -3.11 -3.96
CA GLU A 52 -8.05 -2.75 -5.16
C GLU A 52 -6.55 -2.52 -4.90
N CYS A 53 -5.99 -3.07 -3.82
CA CYS A 53 -4.57 -3.05 -3.53
C CYS A 53 -3.86 -4.27 -4.10
N THR A 54 -2.84 -4.05 -4.94
CA THR A 54 -1.98 -5.11 -5.46
C THR A 54 -0.83 -5.41 -4.50
N LEU A 55 -0.37 -6.67 -4.46
CA LEU A 55 0.74 -7.10 -3.60
C LEU A 55 1.90 -7.57 -4.46
N HIS A 56 3.08 -7.06 -4.17
CA HIS A 56 4.29 -7.36 -4.92
C HIS A 56 5.43 -7.76 -3.99
N THR A 57 6.34 -8.61 -4.47
CA THR A 57 7.62 -8.89 -3.80
C THR A 57 8.78 -8.11 -4.38
N ASP A 58 8.57 -7.46 -5.53
CA ASP A 58 9.52 -6.56 -6.19
C ASP A 58 8.96 -5.13 -6.16
N PRO A 59 9.71 -4.13 -5.64
CA PRO A 59 9.26 -2.74 -5.64
C PRO A 59 9.03 -2.17 -7.05
N LEU A 60 9.73 -2.64 -8.08
CA LEU A 60 9.53 -2.12 -9.44
C LEU A 60 8.18 -2.57 -10.02
N ALA A 61 7.76 -3.80 -9.74
CA ALA A 61 6.46 -4.33 -10.17
C ALA A 61 5.25 -3.55 -9.59
N ALA A 62 5.45 -2.77 -8.53
CA ALA A 62 4.42 -1.91 -7.95
C ALA A 62 4.26 -0.54 -8.65
N LEU A 63 5.10 -0.24 -9.64
CA LEU A 63 5.09 1.02 -10.39
C LEU A 63 4.44 0.92 -11.78
N ASP A 64 4.11 -0.29 -12.21
CA ASP A 64 3.36 -0.58 -13.45
C ASP A 64 1.86 -0.34 -13.29
#